data_AF-D8UF06-F1
#
_entry.id   AF-D8UF06-F1
#
_cell.length_a   1.000
_cell.length_b   1.000
_cell.length_c   1.000
_cell.angle_alpha   90.00
_cell.angle_beta   90.00
_cell.angle_gamma   90.00
#
_symmetry.space_group_name_H-M   'P 1'
#
loop_
_entity.id
_entity.type
_entity.pdbx_description
1 polymer ?
#
loop_
_entity_poly.entity_id
_entity_poly.type
_entity_poly.pdbx_seq_one_letter_code
_entity_poly.pdbx_strand_id
1 'polypeptide(L)'
;MSEDAVLEQRERKPRRTTAPDSNGHASDVPDFAAAEDFAADVPAVNSIDVPEAEDAEEQVASTSTNKIYFVRVPRPPINDEALKNLSAQFNEHVNKVKGANAKLAAKREELRELRRQLNVGRSLKEGSQPEFEEKLNRLQSLRSVRNTYQQKMSSIRETLRGLSCKSEEELDAKLKALEEEISLGGLTLREEKQKVHEITKLKSQRAQIRDYDNQKTTMAEYEAENDKVKEVIKELESEFTILKTERDQAQGIIKEILTKVKACEAEVENLEEEQKEVVNAKNDALAALDKARAGVNESMSEYRENRSFSLKVDTAITKIATDSGYRKEYYSLWAQQRKYAVSDLLPDSTTVVKEVKAVDVGKAGAKGKGEAKNTKAPPPKPQGAEKARQLIEQLMAEAQQEASRKVPGRSVADVTEPSSGDADDELDQPSAVPAVQAVEAVKPKATATSARPADLLKMVELPKIID
;
A
#
# COMPACT_ATOMS: atom_id res chain seq x y z
N MET A 1 -26.27 -66.27 3.67
CA MET A 1 -26.40 -66.36 2.21
C MET A 1 -25.50 -65.29 1.62
N SER A 2 -24.52 -65.75 0.82
CA SER A 2 -23.70 -65.01 -0.15
C SER A 2 -22.72 -63.96 0.44
N GLU A 3 -21.43 -64.25 0.64
CA GLU A 3 -20.32 -64.53 -0.30
C GLU A 3 -19.81 -63.31 -1.09
N ASP A 4 -18.50 -63.10 -0.92
CA ASP A 4 -17.48 -62.58 -1.86
C ASP A 4 -17.40 -61.07 -2.18
N ALA A 5 -16.24 -60.43 -2.36
CA ALA A 5 -14.80 -60.71 -2.18
C ALA A 5 -14.00 -59.49 -2.75
N VAL A 6 -12.67 -59.47 -2.54
CA VAL A 6 -11.61 -58.82 -3.37
C VAL A 6 -11.28 -57.33 -3.06
N LEU A 7 -10.17 -57.03 -2.35
CA LEU A 7 -8.82 -56.59 -2.84
C LEU A 7 -8.87 -55.25 -3.62
N GLU A 8 -8.01 -54.24 -3.42
CA GLU A 8 -6.56 -54.30 -3.62
C GLU A 8 -5.87 -52.99 -3.16
N GLN A 9 -4.72 -53.12 -2.49
CA GLN A 9 -3.81 -52.04 -2.11
C GLN A 9 -2.95 -51.60 -3.31
N ARG A 10 -2.71 -50.29 -3.48
CA ARG A 10 -1.51 -49.80 -4.18
C ARG A 10 -0.89 -48.57 -3.53
N GLU A 11 0.30 -48.80 -3.01
CA GLU A 11 1.29 -47.85 -2.50
C GLU A 11 1.82 -46.91 -3.60
N ARG A 12 2.07 -45.63 -3.28
CA ARG A 12 3.14 -44.83 -3.91
C ARG A 12 3.78 -43.83 -2.92
N LYS A 13 5.07 -44.07 -2.64
CA LYS A 13 6.06 -43.15 -2.05
C LYS A 13 6.32 -41.92 -2.95
N PRO A 14 6.73 -40.77 -2.39
CA PRO A 14 7.65 -39.86 -3.07
C PRO A 14 9.09 -39.97 -2.55
N ARG A 15 10.04 -40.05 -3.49
CA ARG A 15 11.49 -40.08 -3.30
C ARG A 15 12.06 -38.66 -3.21
N ARG A 16 12.95 -38.48 -2.24
CA ARG A 16 13.97 -37.45 -2.09
C ARG A 16 15.08 -37.63 -3.15
N THR A 17 15.56 -36.55 -3.76
CA THR A 17 16.90 -36.48 -4.35
C THR A 17 17.53 -35.10 -4.12
N THR A 18 18.79 -35.14 -3.72
CA THR A 18 19.74 -34.10 -3.33
C THR A 18 20.52 -33.55 -4.54
N ALA A 19 20.89 -32.25 -4.49
CA ALA A 19 22.16 -31.55 -4.82
C ALA A 19 23.15 -32.15 -5.88
N PRO A 20 23.97 -31.35 -6.63
CA PRO A 20 24.99 -30.46 -6.05
C PRO A 20 25.44 -29.20 -6.87
N ASP A 21 26.43 -28.53 -6.27
CA ASP A 21 27.14 -27.26 -6.52
C ASP A 21 27.73 -26.98 -7.92
N SER A 22 27.97 -25.70 -8.22
CA SER A 22 29.26 -25.22 -8.77
C SER A 22 29.41 -23.68 -8.80
N ASN A 23 30.60 -23.21 -8.37
CA ASN A 23 31.43 -22.05 -8.77
C ASN A 23 30.80 -20.91 -9.60
N GLY A 24 31.02 -19.62 -9.35
CA GLY A 24 32.18 -18.92 -8.81
C GLY A 24 32.63 -17.85 -9.81
N HIS A 25 32.71 -16.57 -9.44
CA HIS A 25 33.76 -15.66 -9.93
C HIS A 25 33.76 -14.31 -9.19
N ALA A 26 34.96 -13.98 -8.72
CA ALA A 26 35.40 -12.70 -8.20
C ALA A 26 35.86 -11.77 -9.33
N SER A 27 35.69 -10.45 -9.12
CA SER A 27 36.50 -9.36 -9.68
C SER A 27 36.15 -8.10 -8.87
N ASP A 28 36.87 -7.76 -7.81
CA ASP A 28 38.21 -7.14 -7.79
C ASP A 28 38.18 -5.70 -8.35
N VAL A 29 38.05 -4.75 -7.43
CA VAL A 29 38.03 -3.29 -7.65
C VAL A 29 39.28 -2.74 -6.95
N PRO A 30 40.28 -2.20 -7.68
CA PRO A 30 41.41 -1.58 -7.02
C PRO A 30 41.06 -0.15 -6.60
N ASP A 31 41.13 0.03 -5.28
CA ASP A 31 41.22 1.28 -4.54
C ASP A 31 42.58 1.94 -4.86
N PHE A 32 42.57 3.19 -5.33
CA PHE A 32 43.77 4.01 -5.52
C PHE A 32 43.54 5.37 -4.85
N ALA A 33 43.82 5.42 -3.55
CA ALA A 33 43.97 6.63 -2.78
C ALA A 33 45.26 6.53 -1.94
N ALA A 34 45.94 7.67 -1.81
CA ALA A 34 47.08 7.98 -0.95
C ALA A 34 48.51 7.70 -1.47
N ALA A 35 49.17 8.78 -1.89
CA ALA A 35 50.55 9.16 -1.59
C ALA A 35 50.68 10.65 -2.02
N GLU A 36 50.43 11.61 -1.15
CA GLU A 36 51.39 12.24 -0.22
C GLU A 36 52.76 12.60 -0.83
N ASP A 37 52.97 13.92 -0.90
CA ASP A 37 54.18 14.67 -0.57
C ASP A 37 55.53 14.21 -1.11
N PHE A 38 56.02 14.95 -2.11
CA PHE A 38 57.41 15.42 -2.10
C PHE A 38 57.49 16.83 -2.70
N ALA A 39 57.76 17.80 -1.82
CA ALA A 39 58.20 19.14 -2.16
C ALA A 39 59.74 19.21 -2.05
N ALA A 40 60.39 19.78 -3.06
CA ALA A 40 61.67 20.50 -3.00
C ALA A 40 61.98 21.05 -4.43
N ASP A 41 61.91 22.37 -4.64
CA ASP A 41 63.05 23.31 -4.63
C ASP A 41 63.79 23.34 -6.02
N VAL A 42 63.41 24.22 -6.97
CA VAL A 42 64.01 25.57 -7.30
C VAL A 42 65.44 25.46 -7.88
N PRO A 43 65.93 26.25 -8.89
CA PRO A 43 65.47 27.56 -9.40
C PRO A 43 65.40 27.76 -10.93
N ALA A 44 64.79 28.88 -11.31
CA ALA A 44 64.94 29.59 -12.58
C ALA A 44 66.24 30.44 -12.60
N VAL A 45 67.05 30.37 -13.66
CA VAL A 45 68.07 31.38 -14.03
C VAL A 45 68.39 31.34 -15.54
N ASN A 46 68.26 32.51 -16.19
CA ASN A 46 68.91 33.10 -17.40
C ASN A 46 68.90 32.35 -18.74
N SER A 47 68.46 32.90 -19.89
CA SER A 47 68.74 34.19 -20.56
C SER A 47 70.13 34.29 -21.21
N ILE A 48 70.13 34.34 -22.55
CA ILE A 48 71.09 34.93 -23.52
C ILE A 48 72.47 34.24 -23.65
N ASP A 49 72.79 33.67 -24.82
CA ASP A 49 73.66 34.37 -25.80
C ASP A 49 73.73 33.65 -27.18
N VAL A 50 74.00 34.49 -28.18
CA VAL A 50 74.09 34.30 -29.63
C VAL A 50 75.43 33.64 -30.02
N PRO A 51 75.53 32.99 -31.20
CA PRO A 51 76.41 33.59 -32.19
C PRO A 51 75.78 33.66 -33.59
N GLU A 52 75.92 34.87 -34.13
CA GLU A 52 75.73 35.29 -35.49
C GLU A 52 76.85 34.72 -36.36
N ALA A 53 76.51 34.21 -37.54
CA ALA A 53 77.40 34.13 -38.69
C ALA A 53 76.55 34.25 -39.97
N GLU A 54 76.97 35.21 -40.77
CA GLU A 54 76.34 35.79 -41.95
C GLU A 54 76.27 34.86 -43.17
N ASP A 55 75.48 35.34 -44.14
CA ASP A 55 75.61 35.14 -45.59
C ASP A 55 75.26 33.78 -46.21
N ALA A 56 74.06 33.73 -46.80
CA ALA A 56 73.92 33.51 -48.24
C ALA A 56 72.50 33.89 -48.69
N GLU A 57 72.38 35.04 -49.34
CA GLU A 57 71.26 35.39 -50.19
C GLU A 57 71.11 34.35 -51.31
N GLU A 58 69.98 33.65 -51.36
CA GLU A 58 69.47 33.14 -52.63
C GLU A 58 67.94 33.27 -52.66
N GLN A 59 67.52 34.34 -53.34
CA GLN A 59 66.14 34.60 -53.72
C GLN A 59 65.60 33.44 -54.57
N VAL A 60 64.83 32.55 -53.95
CA VAL A 60 63.86 31.73 -54.68
C VAL A 60 62.48 32.34 -54.45
N ALA A 61 61.96 32.90 -55.54
CA ALA A 61 60.62 33.40 -55.78
C ALA A 61 59.59 33.10 -54.68
N SER A 62 59.02 34.18 -54.12
CA SER A 62 57.87 34.17 -53.23
C SER A 62 56.67 33.51 -53.90
N THR A 63 56.60 32.19 -53.85
CA THR A 63 55.33 31.49 -53.94
C THR A 63 54.54 31.94 -52.71
N SER A 64 53.41 32.61 -52.92
CA SER A 64 52.49 32.96 -51.85
C SER A 64 51.97 31.66 -51.24
N THR A 65 52.73 31.10 -50.30
CA THR A 65 52.32 29.96 -49.51
C THR A 65 51.15 30.46 -48.66
N ASN A 66 49.93 30.23 -49.15
CA ASN A 66 48.73 30.44 -48.36
C ASN A 66 48.87 29.59 -47.10
N LYS A 67 49.27 30.23 -46.00
CA LYS A 67 49.43 29.57 -44.70
C LYS A 67 48.03 29.14 -44.27
N ILE A 68 47.78 27.84 -44.30
CA ILE A 68 46.53 27.27 -43.78
C ILE A 68 46.69 27.22 -42.27
N TYR A 69 45.89 28.01 -41.56
CA TYR A 69 45.85 27.99 -40.11
C TYR A 69 44.75 27.03 -39.65
N PHE A 70 45.12 26.03 -38.86
CA PHE A 70 44.16 25.23 -38.11
C PHE A 70 43.85 25.94 -36.79
N VAL A 71 42.70 26.62 -36.74
CA VAL A 71 42.23 27.27 -35.52
C VAL A 71 41.60 26.20 -34.63
N ARG A 72 42.22 25.91 -33.49
CA ARG A 72 41.61 25.06 -32.46
C ARG A 72 40.52 25.86 -31.75
N VAL A 73 39.28 25.42 -31.88
CA VAL A 73 38.16 26.02 -31.14
C VAL A 73 38.41 25.80 -29.64
N PRO A 74 38.49 26.87 -28.82
CA PRO A 74 38.69 26.74 -27.39
C PRO A 74 37.49 26.03 -26.75
N ARG A 75 37.74 25.31 -25.66
CA ARG A 75 36.67 24.65 -24.91
C ARG A 75 35.75 25.74 -24.33
N PRO A 76 34.42 25.65 -24.54
CA PRO A 76 33.48 26.58 -23.92
C PRO A 76 33.61 26.57 -22.38
N PRO A 77 33.49 27.73 -21.70
CA PRO A 77 33.47 27.77 -20.25
C PRO A 77 32.19 27.10 -19.74
N ILE A 78 32.33 25.99 -19.02
CA ILE A 78 31.20 25.29 -18.39
C ILE A 78 31.06 25.84 -16.97
N ASN A 79 29.85 26.26 -16.61
CA ASN A 79 29.54 26.62 -15.23
C ASN A 79 29.27 25.34 -14.40
N ASP A 80 30.35 24.68 -13.99
CA ASP A 80 30.30 23.44 -13.19
C ASP A 80 29.69 23.69 -11.79
N GLU A 81 29.79 24.91 -11.27
CA GLU A 81 29.23 25.30 -9.97
C GLU A 81 27.69 25.28 -9.99
N ALA A 82 27.07 25.78 -11.05
CA ALA A 82 25.61 25.73 -11.21
C ALA A 82 25.07 24.29 -11.29
N LEU A 83 25.78 23.39 -12.01
CA LEU A 83 25.44 21.96 -12.07
C LEU A 83 25.59 21.27 -10.72
N LYS A 84 26.64 21.60 -9.97
CA LYS A 84 26.86 21.07 -8.63
C LYS A 84 25.76 21.53 -7.66
N ASN A 85 25.34 22.79 -7.75
CA ASN A 85 24.26 23.34 -6.94
C ASN A 85 22.91 22.69 -7.25
N LEU A 86 22.56 22.51 -8.53
CA LEU A 86 21.33 21.78 -8.91
C LEU A 86 21.38 20.31 -8.46
N SER A 87 22.54 19.65 -8.58
CA SER A 87 22.71 18.29 -8.08
C SER A 87 22.57 18.20 -6.56
N ALA A 88 23.04 19.20 -5.82
CA ALA A 88 22.84 19.28 -4.37
C ALA A 88 21.36 19.47 -4.00
N GLN A 89 20.66 20.37 -4.70
CA GLN A 89 19.22 20.59 -4.51
C GLN A 89 18.40 19.31 -4.80
N PHE A 90 18.71 18.60 -5.89
CA PHE A 90 18.07 17.33 -6.20
C PHE A 90 18.29 16.30 -5.08
N ASN A 91 19.53 16.15 -4.61
CA ASN A 91 19.86 15.23 -3.51
C ASN A 91 19.18 15.62 -2.19
N GLU A 92 19.03 16.92 -1.92
CA GLU A 92 18.26 17.42 -0.77
C GLU A 92 16.79 17.00 -0.87
N HIS A 93 16.14 17.17 -2.02
CA HIS A 93 14.76 16.72 -2.23
C HIS A 93 14.63 15.20 -2.14
N VAL A 94 15.60 14.42 -2.66
CA VAL A 94 15.63 12.96 -2.49
C VAL A 94 15.66 12.57 -1.01
N ASN A 95 16.48 13.26 -0.20
CA ASN A 95 16.55 13.02 1.24
C ASN A 95 15.25 13.42 1.95
N LYS A 96 14.60 14.52 1.54
CA LYS A 96 13.28 14.93 2.03
C LYS A 96 12.21 13.88 1.70
N VAL A 97 12.19 13.32 0.48
CA VAL A 97 11.27 12.22 0.11
C VAL A 97 11.49 11.00 1.00
N LYS A 98 12.75 10.59 1.21
CA LYS A 98 13.07 9.46 2.10
C LYS A 98 12.57 9.70 3.53
N GLY A 99 12.76 10.92 4.06
CA GLY A 99 12.25 11.31 5.37
C GLY A 99 10.73 11.30 5.45
N ALA A 100 10.04 11.85 4.44
CA ALA A 100 8.58 11.83 4.36
C ALA A 100 8.04 10.39 4.30
N ASN A 101 8.64 9.52 3.48
CA ASN A 101 8.26 8.11 3.39
C ASN A 101 8.41 7.37 4.72
N ALA A 102 9.49 7.64 5.46
CA ALA A 102 9.72 7.03 6.78
C ALA A 102 8.67 7.48 7.81
N LYS A 103 8.33 8.77 7.85
CA LYS A 103 7.26 9.30 8.71
C LYS A 103 5.90 8.69 8.36
N LEU A 104 5.59 8.60 7.07
CA LEU A 104 4.35 8.03 6.56
C LEU A 104 4.25 6.54 6.90
N ALA A 105 5.34 5.77 6.75
CA ALA A 105 5.39 4.37 7.15
C ALA A 105 5.15 4.19 8.65
N ALA A 106 5.79 5.00 9.50
CA ALA A 106 5.59 4.97 10.95
C ALA A 106 4.14 5.31 11.34
N LYS A 107 3.52 6.32 10.72
CA LYS A 107 2.13 6.69 10.98
C LYS A 107 1.12 5.65 10.47
N ARG A 108 1.37 5.02 9.32
CA ARG A 108 0.56 3.87 8.85
C ARG A 108 0.67 2.66 9.78
N GLU A 109 1.82 2.45 10.43
CA GLU A 109 1.98 1.42 11.46
C GLU A 109 1.14 1.74 12.69
N GLU A 110 1.23 2.97 13.21
CA GLU A 110 0.41 3.46 14.33
C GLU A 110 -1.08 3.27 14.03
N LEU A 111 -1.53 3.64 12.83
CA LEU A 111 -2.91 3.45 12.39
C LEU A 111 -3.32 1.96 12.36
N ARG A 112 -2.44 1.08 11.88
CA ARG A 112 -2.71 -0.38 11.86
C ARG A 112 -2.83 -0.95 13.27
N GLU A 113 -1.98 -0.51 14.20
CA GLU A 113 -2.07 -0.92 15.60
C GLU A 113 -3.36 -0.41 16.27
N LEU A 114 -3.74 0.86 16.03
CA LEU A 114 -5.00 1.40 16.54
C LEU A 114 -6.22 0.64 15.98
N ARG A 115 -6.21 0.26 14.70
CA ARG A 115 -7.26 -0.59 14.11
C ARG A 115 -7.28 -2.00 14.69
N ARG A 116 -6.12 -2.58 15.03
CA ARG A 116 -6.04 -3.86 15.73
C ARG A 116 -6.68 -3.77 17.11
N GLN A 117 -6.34 -2.72 17.88
CA GLN A 117 -6.93 -2.47 19.20
C GLN A 117 -8.44 -2.24 19.12
N LEU A 118 -8.90 -1.52 18.09
CA LEU A 118 -10.32 -1.32 17.81
C LEU A 118 -11.05 -2.65 17.61
N ASN A 119 -10.48 -3.54 16.79
CA ASN A 119 -11.07 -4.84 16.51
C ASN A 119 -11.15 -5.71 17.77
N VAL A 120 -10.09 -5.73 18.59
CA VAL A 120 -10.10 -6.42 19.89
C VAL A 120 -11.16 -5.84 20.83
N GLY A 121 -11.30 -4.51 20.88
CA GLY A 121 -12.33 -3.85 21.68
C GLY A 121 -13.75 -4.23 21.21
N ARG A 122 -13.98 -4.26 19.89
CA ARG A 122 -15.26 -4.69 19.31
C ARG A 122 -15.57 -6.15 19.61
N SER A 123 -14.62 -7.05 19.40
CA SER A 123 -14.81 -8.49 19.68
C SER A 123 -15.07 -8.75 21.15
N LEU A 124 -14.42 -8.04 22.08
CA LEU A 124 -14.68 -8.17 23.51
C LEU A 124 -16.09 -7.70 23.86
N LYS A 125 -16.53 -6.57 23.29
CA LYS A 125 -17.89 -6.05 23.47
C LYS A 125 -18.93 -7.04 22.94
N GLU A 126 -18.73 -7.59 21.75
CA GLU A 126 -19.62 -8.57 21.13
C GLU A 126 -19.64 -9.89 21.91
N GLY A 127 -18.49 -10.37 22.39
CA GLY A 127 -18.39 -11.57 23.22
C GLY A 127 -19.09 -11.44 24.58
N SER A 128 -19.16 -10.24 25.15
CA SER A 128 -19.90 -9.97 26.41
C SER A 128 -21.41 -9.77 26.23
N GLN A 129 -21.88 -9.58 25.00
CA GLN A 129 -23.30 -9.36 24.70
C GLN A 129 -24.22 -10.53 25.12
N PRO A 130 -23.91 -11.81 24.81
CA PRO A 130 -24.77 -12.92 25.20
C PRO A 130 -24.92 -13.06 26.71
N GLU A 131 -23.83 -12.89 27.48
CA GLU A 131 -23.88 -12.95 28.95
C GLU A 131 -24.77 -11.84 29.54
N PHE A 132 -24.70 -10.64 28.96
CA PHE A 132 -25.55 -9.52 29.36
C PHE A 132 -27.03 -9.81 29.09
N GLU A 133 -27.35 -10.34 27.91
CA GLU A 133 -28.72 -10.70 27.52
C GLU A 133 -29.26 -11.86 28.37
N GLU A 134 -28.44 -12.86 28.66
CA GLU A 134 -28.80 -13.98 29.52
C GLU A 134 -29.16 -13.50 30.93
N LYS A 135 -28.33 -12.65 31.56
CA LYS A 135 -28.64 -12.10 32.89
C LYS A 135 -29.87 -11.19 32.88
N LEU A 136 -30.06 -10.40 31.81
CA LEU A 136 -31.25 -9.57 31.65
C LEU A 136 -32.52 -10.43 31.57
N ASN A 137 -32.51 -11.47 30.73
CA ASN A 137 -33.62 -12.40 30.56
C ASN A 137 -33.88 -13.18 31.87
N ARG A 138 -32.83 -13.60 32.57
CA ARG A 138 -32.94 -14.26 33.87
C ARG A 138 -33.60 -13.35 34.91
N LEU A 139 -33.18 -12.09 35.01
CA LEU A 139 -33.80 -11.10 35.89
C LEU A 139 -35.28 -10.87 35.57
N GLN A 140 -35.64 -10.76 34.28
CA GLN A 140 -37.03 -10.63 33.86
C GLN A 140 -37.87 -11.85 34.25
N SER A 141 -37.33 -13.05 34.05
CA SER A 141 -38.01 -14.30 34.43
C SER A 141 -38.26 -14.38 35.93
N LEU A 142 -37.27 -14.01 36.76
CA LEU A 142 -37.39 -14.02 38.22
C LEU A 142 -38.36 -12.95 38.72
N ARG A 143 -38.38 -11.77 38.09
CA ARG A 143 -39.39 -10.73 38.39
C ARG A 143 -40.80 -11.22 38.07
N SER A 144 -40.99 -11.95 36.96
CA SER A 144 -42.27 -12.58 36.63
C SER A 144 -42.68 -13.60 37.70
N VAL A 145 -41.77 -14.53 38.06
CA VAL A 145 -42.01 -15.53 39.12
C VAL A 145 -42.38 -14.86 40.44
N ARG A 146 -41.62 -13.83 40.87
CA ARG A 146 -41.93 -13.03 42.06
C ARG A 146 -43.33 -12.43 42.00
N ASN A 147 -43.71 -11.84 40.87
CA ASN A 147 -45.04 -11.27 40.69
C ASN A 147 -46.13 -12.34 40.80
N THR A 148 -45.90 -13.55 40.27
CA THR A 148 -46.86 -14.65 40.42
C THR A 148 -47.03 -15.09 41.87
N TYR A 149 -45.96 -15.18 42.66
CA TYR A 149 -46.07 -15.44 44.10
C TYR A 149 -46.83 -14.33 44.81
N GLN A 150 -46.55 -13.06 44.49
CA GLN A 150 -47.28 -11.92 45.05
C GLN A 150 -48.77 -11.94 44.72
N GLN A 151 -49.15 -12.33 43.50
CA GLN A 151 -50.54 -12.51 43.10
C GLN A 151 -51.20 -13.64 43.88
N LYS A 152 -50.56 -14.81 43.99
CA LYS A 152 -51.07 -15.96 44.75
C LYS A 152 -51.25 -15.64 46.24
N MET A 153 -50.29 -14.95 46.85
CA MET A 153 -50.41 -14.48 48.24
C MET A 153 -51.56 -13.48 48.38
N SER A 154 -51.71 -12.55 47.42
CA SER A 154 -52.80 -11.57 47.44
C SER A 154 -54.17 -12.21 47.26
N SER A 155 -54.31 -13.22 46.40
CA SER A 155 -55.57 -13.96 46.23
C SER A 155 -55.95 -14.72 47.50
N ILE A 156 -55.00 -15.37 48.18
CA ILE A 156 -55.26 -16.05 49.46
C ILE A 156 -55.69 -15.04 50.55
N ARG A 157 -55.05 -13.86 50.59
CA ARG A 157 -55.43 -12.77 51.51
C ARG A 157 -56.79 -12.15 51.15
N GLU A 158 -57.17 -12.16 49.89
CA GLU A 158 -58.49 -11.69 49.45
C GLU A 158 -59.60 -12.66 49.89
N THR A 159 -59.34 -13.97 49.92
CA THR A 159 -60.25 -14.96 50.53
C THR A 159 -60.51 -14.68 52.02
N LEU A 160 -59.53 -14.09 52.73
CA LEU A 160 -59.70 -13.64 54.12
C LEU A 160 -60.59 -12.38 54.24
N ARG A 161 -60.67 -11.57 53.19
CA ARG A 161 -61.33 -10.26 53.21
C ARG A 161 -62.84 -10.43 53.34
N GLY A 162 -63.37 -10.23 54.55
CA GLY A 162 -64.80 -10.35 54.85
C GLY A 162 -65.17 -11.53 55.77
N LEU A 163 -64.19 -12.36 56.13
CA LEU A 163 -64.33 -13.39 57.16
C LEU A 163 -64.26 -12.75 58.56
N SER A 164 -65.11 -13.24 59.46
CA SER A 164 -65.21 -12.73 60.84
C SER A 164 -64.36 -13.50 61.85
N CYS A 165 -63.83 -14.67 61.46
CA CYS A 165 -62.93 -15.53 62.23
C CYS A 165 -61.75 -15.95 61.35
N LYS A 166 -60.59 -16.20 61.96
CA LYS A 166 -59.35 -16.53 61.22
C LYS A 166 -59.04 -18.03 61.20
N SER A 167 -59.66 -18.82 62.06
CA SER A 167 -59.52 -20.28 62.11
C SER A 167 -60.84 -20.99 62.38
N GLU A 168 -60.89 -22.30 62.07
CA GLU A 168 -62.06 -23.14 62.37
C GLU A 168 -62.30 -23.22 63.89
N GLU A 169 -61.24 -23.27 64.70
CA GLU A 169 -61.32 -23.30 66.17
C GLU A 169 -61.92 -22.00 66.75
N GLU A 170 -61.53 -20.83 66.22
CA GLU A 170 -62.10 -19.54 66.63
C GLU A 170 -63.58 -19.43 66.25
N LEU A 171 -63.97 -19.99 65.10
CA LEU A 171 -65.37 -20.03 64.66
C LEU A 171 -66.21 -20.94 65.55
N ASP A 172 -65.72 -22.14 65.86
CA ASP A 172 -66.43 -23.08 66.73
C ASP A 172 -66.51 -22.57 68.17
N ALA A 173 -65.49 -21.86 68.67
CA ALA A 173 -65.53 -21.20 69.98
C ALA A 173 -66.57 -20.06 70.03
N LYS A 174 -66.64 -19.21 69.00
CA LYS A 174 -67.65 -18.14 68.92
C LYS A 174 -69.06 -18.70 68.76
N LEU A 175 -69.25 -19.75 67.96
CA LEU A 175 -70.54 -20.41 67.83
C LEU A 175 -71.02 -20.96 69.18
N LYS A 176 -70.15 -21.65 69.93
CA LYS A 176 -70.47 -22.14 71.28
C LYS A 176 -70.82 -21.01 72.23
N ALA A 177 -70.03 -19.93 72.26
CA ALA A 177 -70.31 -18.79 73.13
C ALA A 177 -71.67 -18.14 72.82
N LEU A 178 -72.03 -17.98 71.53
CA LEU A 178 -73.33 -17.44 71.13
C LEU A 178 -74.49 -18.40 71.45
N GLU A 179 -74.29 -19.71 71.30
CA GLU A 179 -75.28 -20.74 71.65
C GLU A 179 -75.49 -20.85 73.17
N GLU A 180 -74.41 -20.72 73.97
CA GLU A 180 -74.45 -20.67 75.44
C GLU A 180 -75.20 -19.42 75.93
N GLU A 181 -74.92 -18.25 75.35
CA GLU A 181 -75.58 -16.98 75.69
C GLU A 181 -77.09 -17.05 75.44
N ILE A 182 -77.53 -17.64 74.32
CA ILE A 182 -78.95 -17.91 74.04
C ILE A 182 -79.53 -18.89 75.07
N SER A 183 -78.80 -19.95 75.44
CA SER A 183 -79.27 -20.99 76.36
C SER A 183 -79.49 -20.50 77.80
N LEU A 184 -78.75 -19.47 78.24
CA LEU A 184 -78.88 -18.86 79.57
C LEU A 184 -80.18 -18.06 79.73
N GLY A 185 -80.92 -17.81 78.63
CA GLY A 185 -82.29 -17.29 78.67
C GLY A 185 -82.45 -15.85 79.17
N GLY A 186 -81.35 -15.11 79.32
CA GLY A 186 -81.32 -13.74 79.84
C GLY A 186 -81.51 -12.63 78.80
N LEU A 187 -81.76 -12.97 77.53
CA LEU A 187 -81.81 -12.01 76.42
C LEU A 187 -83.24 -11.62 76.04
N THR A 188 -83.39 -10.42 75.50
CA THR A 188 -84.63 -10.00 74.85
C THR A 188 -84.78 -10.67 73.48
N LEU A 189 -86.02 -10.87 73.02
CA LEU A 189 -86.32 -11.49 71.72
C LEU A 189 -85.60 -10.83 70.52
N ARG A 190 -85.32 -9.51 70.61
CA ARG A 190 -84.59 -8.79 69.56
C ARG A 190 -83.12 -9.19 69.53
N GLU A 191 -82.48 -9.28 70.69
CA GLU A 191 -81.06 -9.66 70.82
C GLU A 191 -80.87 -11.13 70.45
N GLU A 192 -81.78 -12.00 70.88
CA GLU A 192 -81.77 -13.42 70.50
C GLU A 192 -81.84 -13.58 68.97
N LYS A 193 -82.75 -12.88 68.28
CA LYS A 193 -82.83 -12.88 66.81
C LYS A 193 -81.54 -12.39 66.14
N GLN A 194 -80.89 -11.36 66.72
CA GLN A 194 -79.64 -10.83 66.20
C GLN A 194 -78.50 -11.87 66.33
N LYS A 195 -78.42 -12.55 67.47
CA LYS A 195 -77.44 -13.61 67.73
C LYS A 195 -77.66 -14.84 66.85
N VAL A 196 -78.91 -15.25 66.62
CA VAL A 196 -79.25 -16.32 65.66
C VAL A 196 -78.86 -15.95 64.23
N HIS A 197 -79.05 -14.69 63.83
CA HIS A 197 -78.60 -14.22 62.52
C HIS A 197 -77.07 -14.27 62.39
N GLU A 198 -76.35 -13.89 63.44
CA GLU A 198 -74.89 -13.98 63.52
C GLU A 198 -74.40 -15.43 63.48
N ILE A 199 -75.03 -16.34 64.20
CA ILE A 199 -74.77 -17.80 64.13
C ILE A 199 -74.95 -18.32 62.71
N THR A 200 -76.03 -17.91 62.02
CA THR A 200 -76.30 -18.33 60.65
C THR A 200 -75.22 -17.81 59.69
N LYS A 201 -74.81 -16.55 59.85
CA LYS A 201 -73.72 -15.95 59.09
C LYS A 201 -72.39 -16.67 59.35
N LEU A 202 -72.03 -16.95 60.59
CA LEU A 202 -70.82 -17.68 60.95
C LEU A 202 -70.83 -19.10 60.38
N LYS A 203 -71.95 -19.84 60.51
CA LYS A 203 -72.11 -21.17 59.91
C LYS A 203 -71.94 -21.14 58.38
N SER A 204 -72.43 -20.09 57.71
CA SER A 204 -72.23 -19.91 56.26
C SER A 204 -70.77 -19.61 55.86
N GLN A 205 -69.98 -19.01 56.76
CA GLN A 205 -68.56 -18.71 56.54
C GLN A 205 -67.62 -19.91 56.82
N ARG A 206 -68.11 -20.99 57.44
CA ARG A 206 -67.29 -22.14 57.86
C ARG A 206 -66.49 -22.77 56.73
N ALA A 207 -67.09 -22.95 55.55
CA ALA A 207 -66.41 -23.52 54.40
C ALA A 207 -65.23 -22.65 53.93
N GLN A 208 -65.44 -21.33 53.84
CA GLN A 208 -64.41 -20.37 53.45
C GLN A 208 -63.26 -20.30 54.46
N ILE A 209 -63.54 -20.45 55.76
CA ILE A 209 -62.52 -20.46 56.82
C ILE A 209 -61.70 -21.75 56.76
N ARG A 210 -62.33 -22.89 56.52
CA ARG A 210 -61.61 -24.16 56.33
C ARG A 210 -60.70 -24.11 55.09
N ASP A 211 -61.20 -23.55 53.98
CA ASP A 211 -60.40 -23.38 52.76
C ASP A 211 -59.21 -22.42 53.01
N TYR A 212 -59.40 -21.36 53.78
CA TYR A 212 -58.32 -20.45 54.18
C TYR A 212 -57.29 -21.13 55.10
N ASP A 213 -57.71 -21.85 56.15
CA ASP A 213 -56.80 -22.56 57.04
C ASP A 213 -55.95 -23.59 56.26
N ASN A 214 -56.55 -24.27 55.27
CA ASN A 214 -55.84 -25.16 54.36
C ASN A 214 -54.84 -24.42 53.44
N GLN A 215 -55.15 -23.19 53.02
CA GLN A 215 -54.27 -22.35 52.18
C GLN A 215 -53.22 -21.57 52.99
N LYS A 216 -53.29 -21.58 54.32
CA LYS A 216 -52.38 -20.83 55.17
C LYS A 216 -50.95 -21.37 55.11
N THR A 217 -50.78 -22.69 55.06
CA THR A 217 -49.48 -23.34 54.88
C THR A 217 -48.87 -23.00 53.53
N THR A 218 -49.67 -23.07 52.45
CA THR A 218 -49.20 -22.72 51.10
C THR A 218 -48.89 -21.23 50.95
N MET A 219 -49.58 -20.35 51.69
CA MET A 219 -49.21 -18.94 51.76
C MET A 219 -47.83 -18.74 52.40
N ALA A 220 -47.55 -19.43 53.51
CA ALA A 220 -46.25 -19.35 54.18
C ALA A 220 -45.11 -19.90 53.30
N GLU A 221 -45.37 -20.96 52.53
CA GLU A 221 -44.46 -21.46 51.50
C GLU A 221 -44.20 -20.38 50.43
N TYR A 222 -45.24 -19.79 49.84
CA TYR A 222 -45.07 -18.70 48.87
C TYR A 222 -44.34 -17.48 49.42
N GLU A 223 -44.50 -17.14 50.70
CA GLU A 223 -43.73 -16.09 51.35
C GLU A 223 -42.24 -16.45 51.44
N ALA A 224 -41.91 -17.67 51.86
CA ALA A 224 -40.54 -18.17 51.92
C ALA A 224 -39.87 -18.26 50.53
N GLU A 225 -40.57 -18.79 49.52
CA GLU A 225 -40.09 -18.82 48.14
C GLU A 225 -39.93 -17.42 47.54
N ASN A 226 -40.85 -16.49 47.84
CA ASN A 226 -40.76 -15.12 47.38
C ASN A 226 -39.54 -14.39 47.99
N ASP A 227 -39.20 -14.67 49.25
CA ASP A 227 -37.99 -14.13 49.88
C ASP A 227 -36.71 -14.70 49.26
N LYS A 228 -36.65 -16.01 48.98
CA LYS A 228 -35.55 -16.62 48.23
C LYS A 228 -35.38 -15.99 46.85
N VAL A 229 -36.47 -15.83 46.08
CA VAL A 229 -36.42 -15.19 44.76
C VAL A 229 -35.97 -13.73 44.85
N LYS A 230 -36.40 -13.00 45.89
CA LYS A 230 -35.99 -11.61 46.12
C LYS A 230 -34.49 -11.49 46.40
N GLU A 231 -33.90 -12.43 47.14
CA GLU A 231 -32.46 -12.48 47.37
C GLU A 231 -31.69 -12.76 46.08
N VAL A 232 -32.10 -13.76 45.31
CA VAL A 232 -31.49 -14.08 44.00
C VAL A 232 -31.60 -12.90 43.02
N ILE A 233 -32.73 -12.19 43.01
CA ILE A 233 -32.88 -10.96 42.19
C ILE A 233 -31.87 -9.91 42.60
N LYS A 234 -31.66 -9.66 43.90
CA LYS A 234 -30.70 -8.64 44.38
C LYS A 234 -29.27 -8.98 43.97
N GLU A 235 -28.88 -10.25 44.10
CA GLU A 235 -27.56 -10.72 43.70
C GLU A 235 -27.36 -10.52 42.19
N LEU A 236 -28.29 -11.00 41.37
CA LEU A 236 -28.24 -10.81 39.92
C LEU A 236 -28.30 -9.34 39.49
N GLU A 237 -29.04 -8.48 40.19
CA GLU A 237 -29.06 -7.03 39.93
C GLU A 237 -27.70 -6.39 40.19
N SER A 238 -26.98 -6.84 41.23
CA SER A 238 -25.63 -6.37 41.51
C SER A 238 -24.65 -6.79 40.42
N GLU A 239 -24.68 -8.06 40.01
CA GLU A 239 -23.85 -8.57 38.91
C GLU A 239 -24.16 -7.90 37.58
N PHE A 240 -25.45 -7.72 37.27
CA PHE A 240 -25.89 -7.04 36.06
C PHE A 240 -25.43 -5.58 36.03
N THR A 241 -25.43 -4.91 37.19
CA THR A 241 -24.92 -3.54 37.30
C THR A 241 -23.42 -3.49 37.02
N ILE A 242 -22.64 -4.44 37.54
CA ILE A 242 -21.20 -4.56 37.27
C ILE A 242 -20.97 -4.77 35.77
N LEU A 243 -21.61 -5.76 35.15
CA LEU A 243 -21.50 -6.02 33.71
C LEU A 243 -21.88 -4.81 32.86
N LYS A 244 -22.94 -4.08 33.25
CA LYS A 244 -23.34 -2.85 32.57
C LYS A 244 -22.23 -1.80 32.64
N THR A 245 -21.62 -1.60 33.80
CA THR A 245 -20.52 -0.63 33.95
C THR A 245 -19.27 -1.03 33.16
N GLU A 246 -18.90 -2.31 33.15
CA GLU A 246 -17.78 -2.83 32.36
C GLU A 246 -18.02 -2.63 30.85
N ARG A 247 -19.24 -2.89 30.38
CA ARG A 247 -19.64 -2.65 29.00
C ARG A 247 -19.59 -1.16 28.63
N ASP A 248 -20.07 -0.29 29.51
CA ASP A 248 -20.01 1.16 29.30
C ASP A 248 -18.56 1.67 29.24
N GLN A 249 -17.67 1.12 30.10
CA GLN A 249 -16.23 1.39 30.06
C GLN A 249 -15.61 0.90 28.75
N ALA A 250 -15.88 -0.33 28.32
CA ALA A 250 -15.42 -0.87 27.05
C ALA A 250 -15.89 -0.02 25.86
N GLN A 251 -17.14 0.43 25.89
CA GLN A 251 -17.67 1.35 24.88
C GLN A 251 -16.99 2.71 24.91
N GLY A 252 -16.62 3.22 26.08
CA GLY A 252 -15.80 4.43 26.23
C GLY A 252 -14.44 4.28 25.55
N ILE A 253 -13.72 3.19 25.85
CA ILE A 253 -12.41 2.87 25.26
C ILE A 253 -12.52 2.75 23.73
N ILE A 254 -13.53 2.07 23.21
CA ILE A 254 -13.76 1.95 21.76
C ILE A 254 -13.96 3.34 21.12
N LYS A 255 -14.72 4.23 21.76
CA LYS A 255 -14.92 5.60 21.26
C LYS A 255 -13.60 6.39 21.25
N GLU A 256 -12.78 6.26 22.27
CA GLU A 256 -11.46 6.91 22.33
C GLU A 256 -10.50 6.35 21.26
N ILE A 257 -10.51 5.05 21.00
CA ILE A 257 -9.72 4.48 19.90
C ILE A 257 -10.23 4.98 18.55
N LEU A 258 -11.55 5.07 18.36
CA LEU A 258 -12.13 5.62 17.13
C LEU A 258 -11.73 7.08 16.87
N THR A 259 -11.68 7.92 17.91
CA THR A 259 -11.23 9.31 17.75
C THR A 259 -9.74 9.37 17.40
N LYS A 260 -8.90 8.52 18.03
CA LYS A 260 -7.48 8.39 17.68
C LYS A 260 -7.26 7.89 16.25
N VAL A 261 -8.04 6.90 15.80
CA VAL A 261 -7.99 6.40 14.42
C VAL A 261 -8.29 7.53 13.43
N LYS A 262 -9.37 8.29 13.65
CA LYS A 262 -9.72 9.43 12.77
C LYS A 262 -8.66 10.52 12.75
N ALA A 263 -8.09 10.85 13.91
CA ALA A 263 -7.01 11.82 13.99
C ALA A 263 -5.76 11.34 13.24
N CYS A 264 -5.38 10.07 13.42
CA CYS A 264 -4.24 9.47 12.72
C CYS A 264 -4.48 9.35 11.21
N GLU A 265 -5.72 9.08 10.76
CA GLU A 265 -6.09 9.08 9.35
C GLU A 265 -5.92 10.46 8.72
N ALA A 266 -6.38 11.53 9.40
CA ALA A 266 -6.16 12.90 8.94
C ALA A 266 -4.67 13.28 8.90
N GLU A 267 -3.88 12.84 9.89
CA GLU A 267 -2.42 13.05 9.87
C GLU A 267 -1.75 12.30 8.70
N VAL A 268 -2.18 11.08 8.39
CA VAL A 268 -1.67 10.32 7.24
C VAL A 268 -2.03 11.03 5.93
N GLU A 269 -3.25 11.55 5.79
CA GLU A 269 -3.68 12.32 4.61
C GLU A 269 -2.82 13.57 4.42
N ASN A 270 -2.61 14.36 5.49
CA ASN A 270 -1.73 15.53 5.44
C ASN A 270 -0.28 15.15 5.05
N LEU A 271 0.27 14.06 5.60
CA LEU A 271 1.62 13.59 5.25
C LEU A 271 1.71 13.06 3.81
N GLU A 272 0.63 12.50 3.27
CA GLU A 272 0.54 12.10 1.87
C GLU A 272 0.53 13.32 0.93
N GLU A 273 -0.12 14.41 1.32
CA GLU A 273 -0.06 15.68 0.60
C GLU A 273 1.35 16.29 0.64
N GLU A 274 1.97 16.40 1.82
CA GLU A 274 3.36 16.85 1.95
C GLU A 274 4.32 15.99 1.11
N GLN A 275 4.15 14.66 1.12
CA GLN A 275 4.95 13.74 0.30
C GLN A 275 4.79 14.06 -1.20
N LYS A 276 3.56 14.28 -1.68
CA LYS A 276 3.30 14.63 -3.08
C LYS A 276 4.01 15.93 -3.47
N GLU A 277 3.95 16.96 -2.62
CA GLU A 277 4.64 18.23 -2.86
C GLU A 277 6.16 18.05 -2.96
N VAL A 278 6.76 17.29 -2.04
CA VAL A 278 8.20 17.02 -2.05
C VAL A 278 8.61 16.19 -3.27
N VAL A 279 7.78 15.23 -3.70
CA VAL A 279 8.02 14.45 -4.92
C VAL A 279 7.94 15.33 -6.17
N ASN A 280 6.98 16.26 -6.24
CA ASN A 280 6.88 17.22 -7.33
C ASN A 280 8.13 18.11 -7.38
N ALA A 281 8.56 18.67 -6.24
CA ALA A 281 9.78 19.46 -6.16
C ALA A 281 11.04 18.67 -6.56
N LYS A 282 11.12 17.38 -6.21
CA LYS A 282 12.19 16.47 -6.66
C LYS A 282 12.18 16.30 -8.18
N ASN A 283 11.00 16.14 -8.79
CA ASN A 283 10.86 15.97 -10.24
C ASN A 283 11.22 17.28 -10.99
N ASP A 284 10.83 18.43 -10.45
CA ASP A 284 11.18 19.74 -11.02
C ASP A 284 12.70 19.99 -10.95
N ALA A 285 13.33 19.67 -9.81
CA ALA A 285 14.78 19.76 -9.65
C ALA A 285 15.52 18.81 -10.61
N LEU A 286 14.99 17.61 -10.83
CA LEU A 286 15.54 16.65 -11.82
C LEU A 286 15.43 17.20 -13.25
N ALA A 287 14.26 17.71 -13.62
CA ALA A 287 14.05 18.30 -14.94
C ALA A 287 14.97 19.51 -15.20
N ALA A 288 15.16 20.36 -14.19
CA ALA A 288 16.11 21.48 -14.26
C ALA A 288 17.55 20.99 -14.46
N LEU A 289 17.93 19.93 -13.75
CA LEU A 289 19.27 19.33 -13.81
C LEU A 289 19.52 18.66 -15.17
N ASP A 290 18.56 17.94 -15.71
CA ASP A 290 18.65 17.33 -17.03
C ASP A 290 18.72 18.40 -18.13
N LYS A 291 17.95 19.49 -18.00
CA LYS A 291 18.04 20.64 -18.91
C LYS A 291 19.42 21.31 -18.86
N ALA A 292 20.00 21.48 -17.67
CA ALA A 292 21.34 22.03 -17.52
C ALA A 292 22.41 21.11 -18.14
N ARG A 293 22.31 19.79 -17.93
CA ARG A 293 23.20 18.80 -18.55
C ARG A 293 23.09 18.78 -20.07
N ALA A 294 21.86 18.86 -20.59
CA ALA A 294 21.61 18.94 -22.02
C ALA A 294 22.24 20.20 -22.64
N GLY A 295 22.05 21.37 -22.03
CA GLY A 295 22.65 22.62 -22.49
C GLY A 295 24.18 22.60 -22.47
N VAL A 296 24.78 21.99 -21.44
CA VAL A 296 26.24 21.76 -21.42
C VAL A 296 26.67 20.81 -22.53
N ASN A 297 25.95 19.71 -22.75
CA ASN A 297 26.28 18.76 -23.80
C ASN A 297 26.16 19.36 -25.21
N GLU A 298 25.14 20.19 -25.44
CA GLU A 298 24.93 20.93 -26.69
C GLU A 298 26.06 21.93 -26.94
N SER A 299 26.41 22.76 -25.94
CA SER A 299 27.54 23.68 -26.04
C SER A 299 28.87 22.96 -26.32
N MET A 300 29.02 21.73 -25.85
CA MET A 300 30.21 20.90 -26.06
C MET A 300 30.19 20.11 -27.36
N SER A 301 29.07 20.02 -28.09
CA SER A 301 28.96 19.20 -29.31
C SER A 301 29.90 19.72 -30.40
N GLU A 302 29.82 21.01 -30.70
CA GLU A 302 30.68 21.65 -31.71
C GLU A 302 32.17 21.55 -31.35
N TYR A 303 32.51 21.71 -30.07
CA TYR A 303 33.88 21.52 -29.60
C TYR A 303 34.36 20.06 -29.81
N ARG A 304 33.53 19.06 -29.47
CA ARG A 304 33.85 17.64 -29.64
C ARG A 304 33.99 17.26 -31.12
N GLU A 305 33.11 17.76 -31.97
CA GLU A 305 33.15 17.57 -33.43
C GLU A 305 34.42 18.19 -34.03
N ASN A 306 34.72 19.45 -33.69
CA ASN A 306 35.92 20.14 -34.14
C ASN A 306 37.21 19.46 -33.66
N ARG A 307 37.22 18.95 -32.42
CA ARG A 307 38.35 18.17 -31.88
C ARG A 307 38.50 16.83 -32.61
N SER A 308 37.40 16.13 -32.86
CA SER A 308 37.41 14.88 -33.64
C SER A 308 37.93 15.11 -35.06
N PHE A 309 37.47 16.16 -35.72
CA PHE A 309 37.97 16.57 -37.03
C PHE A 309 39.46 16.91 -36.99
N SER A 310 39.90 17.72 -36.02
CA SER A 310 41.32 18.09 -35.86
C SER A 310 42.21 16.87 -35.65
N LEU A 311 41.79 15.91 -34.81
CA LEU A 311 42.52 14.65 -34.60
C LEU A 311 42.60 13.82 -35.89
N LYS A 312 41.52 13.73 -36.68
CA LYS A 312 41.55 13.05 -37.98
C LYS A 312 42.54 13.72 -38.92
N VAL A 313 42.57 15.05 -38.97
CA VAL A 313 43.55 15.81 -39.76
C VAL A 313 44.98 15.54 -39.28
N ASP A 314 45.25 15.61 -37.98
CA ASP A 314 46.57 15.32 -37.41
C ASP A 314 47.03 13.90 -37.76
N THR A 315 46.13 12.91 -37.69
CA THR A 315 46.45 11.53 -38.09
C THR A 315 46.73 11.40 -39.59
N ALA A 316 46.00 12.12 -40.45
CA ALA A 316 46.22 12.11 -41.89
C ALA A 316 47.55 12.79 -42.26
N ILE A 317 47.88 13.92 -41.62
CA ILE A 317 49.17 14.61 -41.78
C ILE A 317 50.31 13.69 -41.34
N THR A 318 50.16 13.02 -40.19
CA THR A 318 51.16 12.07 -39.71
C THR A 318 51.35 10.92 -40.71
N LYS A 319 50.26 10.34 -41.24
CA LYS A 319 50.33 9.30 -42.28
C LYS A 319 50.98 9.77 -43.57
N ILE A 320 50.69 10.98 -44.03
CA ILE A 320 51.37 11.59 -45.19
C ILE A 320 52.88 11.74 -44.90
N ALA A 321 53.26 12.10 -43.68
CA ALA A 321 54.66 12.25 -43.27
C ALA A 321 55.39 10.90 -43.16
N THR A 322 54.75 9.84 -42.68
CA THR A 322 55.40 8.54 -42.41
C THR A 322 55.30 7.52 -43.54
N ASP A 323 54.19 7.50 -44.30
CA ASP A 323 53.93 6.49 -45.33
C ASP A 323 54.09 7.06 -46.75
N SER A 324 55.12 6.58 -47.47
CA SER A 324 55.43 7.03 -48.82
C SER A 324 54.42 6.56 -49.88
N GLY A 325 53.72 5.43 -49.65
CA GLY A 325 52.69 4.91 -50.55
C GLY A 325 51.44 5.78 -50.47
N TYR A 326 50.95 6.00 -49.25
CA TYR A 326 49.82 6.88 -48.97
C TYR A 326 50.05 8.32 -49.47
N ARG A 327 51.26 8.86 -49.30
CA ARG A 327 51.63 10.20 -49.79
C ARG A 327 51.47 10.33 -51.32
N LYS A 328 51.92 9.34 -52.09
CA LYS A 328 51.84 9.37 -53.56
C LYS A 328 50.38 9.30 -54.05
N GLU A 329 49.59 8.42 -53.45
CA GLU A 329 48.16 8.32 -53.74
C GLU A 329 47.42 9.60 -53.37
N TYR A 330 47.71 10.18 -52.20
CA TYR A 330 47.13 11.45 -51.77
C TYR A 330 47.41 12.59 -52.75
N TYR A 331 48.67 12.79 -53.16
CA TYR A 331 49.01 13.85 -54.11
C TYR A 331 48.44 13.59 -55.52
N SER A 332 48.33 12.33 -55.94
CA SER A 332 47.67 11.96 -57.20
C SER A 332 46.18 12.33 -57.18
N LEU A 333 45.47 11.95 -56.11
CA LEU A 333 44.05 12.28 -55.92
C LEU A 333 43.84 13.79 -55.78
N TRP A 334 44.73 14.49 -55.06
CA TRP A 334 44.69 15.94 -54.91
C TRP A 334 44.88 16.67 -56.25
N ALA A 335 45.81 16.19 -57.09
CA ALA A 335 46.02 16.71 -58.43
C ALA A 335 44.82 16.44 -59.35
N GLN A 336 44.18 15.27 -59.24
CA GLN A 336 42.94 14.95 -59.96
C GLN A 336 41.80 15.88 -59.53
N GLN A 337 41.59 16.06 -58.22
CA GLN A 337 40.53 16.93 -57.69
C GLN A 337 40.71 18.40 -58.11
N ARG A 338 41.95 18.90 -58.16
CA ARG A 338 42.25 20.24 -58.67
C ARG A 338 42.00 20.38 -60.18
N LYS A 339 42.23 19.33 -60.97
CA LYS A 339 41.88 19.35 -62.41
C LYS A 339 40.39 19.58 -62.61
N TYR A 340 39.54 18.93 -61.80
CA TYR A 340 38.07 19.10 -61.88
C TYR A 340 37.58 20.45 -61.35
N ALA A 341 38.14 20.95 -60.23
CA ALA A 341 37.75 22.24 -59.68
C ALA A 341 38.13 23.43 -60.60
N VAL A 342 39.24 23.32 -61.33
CA VAL A 342 39.67 24.34 -62.30
C VAL A 342 38.87 24.27 -63.61
N SER A 343 38.41 23.09 -64.02
CA SER A 343 37.57 22.93 -65.22
C SER A 343 36.12 23.39 -65.03
N ASP A 344 35.56 23.31 -63.82
CA ASP A 344 34.19 23.80 -63.54
C ASP A 344 34.13 25.32 -63.34
N LEU A 345 35.25 25.96 -62.99
CA LEU A 345 35.35 27.42 -62.85
C LEU A 345 35.70 28.15 -64.16
N LEU A 346 36.06 27.43 -65.23
CA LEU A 346 36.34 27.96 -66.58
C LEU A 346 35.84 26.99 -67.67
N PRO A 347 34.61 27.16 -68.20
CA PRO A 347 34.04 26.25 -69.19
C PRO A 347 34.65 26.35 -70.60
N ASP A 348 35.46 27.37 -70.92
CA ASP A 348 35.86 27.68 -72.30
C ASP A 348 37.39 27.77 -72.50
N SER A 349 38.15 26.72 -72.19
CA SER A 349 39.57 26.67 -72.56
C SER A 349 40.06 25.27 -72.93
N THR A 350 39.56 24.73 -74.03
CA THR A 350 40.30 23.76 -74.84
C THR A 350 40.42 24.23 -76.29
N THR A 351 41.33 25.18 -76.52
CA THR A 351 41.96 25.42 -77.82
C THR A 351 43.46 25.26 -77.67
N VAL A 352 43.95 24.00 -77.67
CA VAL A 352 45.38 23.76 -77.89
C VAL A 352 45.60 23.48 -79.37
N VAL A 353 46.09 24.52 -80.05
CA VAL A 353 46.65 24.49 -81.41
C VAL A 353 48.08 23.94 -81.34
N LYS A 354 48.25 22.71 -81.83
CA LYS A 354 49.17 22.27 -82.90
C LYS A 354 50.64 22.78 -82.93
N GLU A 355 51.58 21.83 -82.92
CA GLU A 355 52.83 21.89 -83.70
C GLU A 355 52.98 20.61 -84.56
N VAL A 356 53.47 20.76 -85.81
CA VAL A 356 53.65 19.71 -86.83
C VAL A 356 55.01 19.87 -87.52
N LYS A 357 55.75 18.75 -87.66
CA LYS A 357 56.56 18.32 -88.85
C LYS A 357 57.20 16.94 -88.52
N ALA A 358 57.37 15.94 -89.39
CA ALA A 358 57.09 15.76 -90.82
C ALA A 358 57.04 14.24 -91.17
N VAL A 359 56.09 13.86 -92.05
CA VAL A 359 56.11 12.91 -93.20
C VAL A 359 56.84 11.54 -93.08
N ASP A 360 56.10 10.41 -93.19
CA ASP A 360 56.07 9.62 -94.45
C ASP A 360 54.90 8.60 -94.60
N VAL A 361 54.63 8.32 -95.87
CA VAL A 361 53.58 7.63 -96.66
C VAL A 361 52.89 6.33 -96.14
N GLY A 362 51.56 6.22 -96.40
CA GLY A 362 50.83 4.93 -96.43
C GLY A 362 49.29 4.94 -96.61
N LYS A 363 48.78 5.29 -97.81
CA LYS A 363 47.65 4.72 -98.63
C LYS A 363 46.63 3.74 -97.94
N ALA A 364 45.30 3.68 -98.15
CA ALA A 364 44.26 4.44 -98.85
C ALA A 364 42.86 3.81 -98.57
N GLY A 365 41.78 4.61 -98.68
CA GLY A 365 40.40 4.20 -99.04
C GLY A 365 39.40 4.04 -97.88
N ALA A 366 38.11 4.41 -97.96
CA ALA A 366 37.32 5.13 -98.96
C ALA A 366 35.92 5.52 -98.36
N LYS A 367 35.43 6.71 -98.75
CA LYS A 367 34.03 7.14 -99.07
C LYS A 367 32.85 6.97 -98.08
N GLY A 368 32.16 8.11 -97.87
CA GLY A 368 30.70 8.24 -97.65
C GLY A 368 30.33 9.37 -96.68
N LYS A 369 30.19 10.65 -97.09
CA LYS A 369 29.03 11.38 -97.68
C LYS A 369 27.80 11.47 -96.75
N GLY A 370 27.46 12.70 -96.31
CA GLY A 370 26.17 13.09 -95.69
C GLY A 370 26.36 14.09 -94.54
N GLU A 371 26.32 15.40 -94.77
CA GLU A 371 25.14 16.28 -94.85
C GLU A 371 24.85 16.99 -93.51
N ALA A 372 24.84 18.32 -93.56
CA ALA A 372 24.70 19.21 -92.44
C ALA A 372 23.25 19.28 -91.94
N LYS A 373 23.06 19.27 -90.61
CA LYS A 373 21.86 19.84 -89.98
C LYS A 373 22.17 20.41 -88.60
N ASN A 374 21.99 21.72 -88.52
CA ASN A 374 22.05 22.55 -87.33
C ASN A 374 20.71 22.43 -86.59
N THR A 375 20.66 21.76 -85.43
CA THR A 375 19.56 21.90 -84.46
C THR A 375 20.10 21.76 -83.03
N LYS A 376 20.01 22.88 -82.32
CA LYS A 376 20.30 23.10 -80.90
C LYS A 376 19.41 22.19 -80.04
N ALA A 377 20.01 21.24 -79.32
CA ALA A 377 19.30 20.43 -78.32
C ALA A 377 19.10 21.25 -77.03
N PRO A 378 17.92 21.18 -76.37
CA PRO A 378 17.75 21.73 -75.03
C PRO A 378 18.47 20.81 -74.00
N PRO A 379 18.94 21.36 -72.87
CA PRO A 379 19.70 20.60 -71.88
C PRO A 379 18.86 19.45 -71.27
N PRO A 380 19.49 18.33 -70.88
CA PRO A 380 18.81 17.21 -70.25
C PRO A 380 18.20 17.67 -68.92
N LYS A 381 16.90 17.44 -68.74
CA LYS A 381 16.21 17.65 -67.46
C LYS A 381 16.86 16.74 -66.40
N PRO A 382 17.18 17.25 -65.20
CA PRO A 382 17.75 16.44 -64.14
C PRO A 382 16.68 15.47 -63.58
N GLN A 383 16.70 14.22 -64.07
CA GLN A 383 15.85 13.12 -63.56
C GLN A 383 16.07 12.83 -62.06
N GLY A 384 17.11 13.39 -61.44
CA GLY A 384 17.34 13.30 -60.00
C GLY A 384 16.30 14.05 -59.16
N ALA A 385 15.77 15.17 -59.65
CA ALA A 385 14.78 15.97 -58.90
C ALA A 385 13.41 15.28 -58.88
N GLU A 386 13.01 14.60 -59.95
CA GLU A 386 11.76 13.83 -60.02
C GLU A 386 11.87 12.55 -59.19
N LYS A 387 13.01 11.85 -59.21
CA LYS A 387 13.26 10.69 -58.34
C LYS A 387 13.29 11.07 -56.86
N ALA A 388 13.87 12.22 -56.51
CA ALA A 388 13.85 12.72 -55.13
C ALA A 388 12.44 13.07 -54.66
N ARG A 389 11.60 13.67 -55.53
CA ARG A 389 10.19 13.94 -55.23
C ARG A 389 9.39 12.66 -55.03
N GLN A 390 9.59 11.65 -55.88
CA GLN A 390 8.93 10.35 -55.72
C GLN A 390 9.34 9.64 -54.43
N LEU A 391 10.61 9.72 -54.03
CA LEU A 391 11.08 9.13 -52.77
C LEU A 391 10.50 9.85 -51.53
N ILE A 392 10.41 11.19 -51.58
CA ILE A 392 9.81 11.99 -50.51
C ILE A 392 8.30 11.71 -50.41
N GLU A 393 7.61 11.58 -51.54
CA GLU A 393 6.19 11.24 -51.58
C GLU A 393 5.92 9.83 -51.04
N GLN A 394 6.80 8.86 -51.34
CA GLN A 394 6.71 7.50 -50.83
C GLN A 394 6.95 7.42 -49.31
N LEU A 395 7.92 8.17 -48.78
CA LEU A 395 8.18 8.26 -47.34
C LEU A 395 7.06 8.99 -46.58
N MET A 396 6.45 10.01 -47.19
CA MET A 396 5.30 10.70 -46.60
C MET A 396 4.05 9.82 -46.55
N ALA A 397 3.82 8.99 -47.56
CA ALA A 397 2.71 8.03 -47.58
C ALA A 397 2.90 6.90 -46.54
N GLU A 398 4.13 6.43 -46.36
CA GLU A 398 4.47 5.42 -45.34
C GLU A 398 4.30 5.97 -43.92
N ALA A 399 4.73 7.21 -43.67
CA ALA A 399 4.53 7.90 -42.39
C ALA A 399 3.05 8.13 -42.06
N GLN A 400 2.21 8.44 -43.06
CA GLN A 400 0.76 8.56 -42.87
C GLN A 400 0.08 7.22 -42.57
N GLN A 401 0.54 6.13 -43.19
CA GLN A 401 0.05 4.78 -42.86
C GLN A 401 0.47 4.33 -41.47
N GLU A 402 1.70 4.63 -41.02
CA GLU A 402 2.12 4.36 -39.64
C GLU A 402 1.39 5.22 -38.60
N ALA A 403 1.08 6.48 -38.91
CA ALA A 403 0.29 7.35 -38.05
C ALA A 403 -1.16 6.85 -37.87
N SER A 404 -1.78 6.31 -38.92
CA SER A 404 -3.11 5.69 -38.83
C SER A 404 -3.13 4.36 -38.06
N ARG A 405 -1.97 3.72 -37.86
CA ARG A 405 -1.84 2.48 -37.07
C ARG A 405 -1.59 2.73 -35.57
N LYS A 406 -1.31 3.96 -35.14
CA LYS A 406 -0.97 4.28 -33.75
C LYS A 406 -1.93 5.34 -33.16
N VAL A 407 -2.80 4.83 -32.27
CA VAL A 407 -3.49 5.48 -31.12
C VAL A 407 -4.94 6.00 -31.39
N PRO A 408 -5.92 5.85 -30.47
CA PRO A 408 -6.38 4.70 -29.68
C PRO A 408 -7.92 4.53 -29.71
N GLY A 409 -8.42 3.30 -29.80
CA GLY A 409 -9.85 3.01 -29.64
C GLY A 409 -10.26 2.89 -28.17
N ARG A 410 -10.89 3.94 -27.61
CA ARG A 410 -11.84 3.83 -26.49
C ARG A 410 -13.24 4.03 -27.08
N SER A 411 -14.12 3.05 -26.96
CA SER A 411 -15.56 3.24 -27.15
C SER A 411 -16.30 2.81 -25.90
N VAL A 412 -17.07 3.77 -25.39
CA VAL A 412 -18.08 3.65 -24.35
C VAL A 412 -19.37 3.17 -25.01
N ALA A 413 -19.99 2.13 -24.46
CA ALA A 413 -21.44 1.92 -24.28
C ALA A 413 -21.73 0.44 -24.09
N ASP A 414 -22.11 0.01 -22.88
CA ASP A 414 -23.46 -0.53 -22.70
C ASP A 414 -23.87 -0.46 -21.21
N VAL A 415 -25.12 -0.06 -20.99
CA VAL A 415 -25.76 0.16 -19.70
C VAL A 415 -26.91 -0.82 -19.62
N THR A 416 -26.90 -1.72 -18.61
CA THR A 416 -28.12 -2.34 -18.08
C THR A 416 -27.84 -2.95 -16.69
N GLU A 417 -28.54 -2.44 -15.68
CA GLU A 417 -28.66 -2.97 -14.30
C GLU A 417 -29.61 -4.20 -14.23
N PRO A 418 -30.05 -4.71 -13.05
CA PRO A 418 -29.42 -5.01 -11.75
C PRO A 418 -29.70 -6.48 -11.30
N SER A 419 -28.93 -7.05 -10.35
CA SER A 419 -29.30 -8.29 -9.60
C SER A 419 -28.24 -8.57 -8.51
N SER A 420 -28.51 -8.40 -7.20
CA SER A 420 -29.14 -9.33 -6.23
C SER A 420 -28.23 -10.48 -5.73
N GLY A 421 -28.29 -10.73 -4.41
CA GLY A 421 -27.86 -11.95 -3.71
C GLY A 421 -26.46 -11.89 -3.10
N ASP A 422 -26.32 -11.96 -1.78
CA ASP A 422 -26.27 -13.20 -0.97
C ASP A 422 -25.03 -14.05 -1.32
N ALA A 423 -24.27 -14.62 -0.40
CA ALA A 423 -24.26 -14.73 1.06
C ALA A 423 -22.91 -15.43 1.40
N ASP A 424 -22.54 -15.46 2.68
CA ASP A 424 -22.05 -16.64 3.45
C ASP A 424 -20.99 -17.59 2.81
N ASP A 425 -20.05 -18.23 3.50
CA ASP A 425 -19.84 -18.46 4.92
C ASP A 425 -18.46 -19.12 5.09
N GLU A 426 -17.87 -18.85 6.24
CA GLU A 426 -17.32 -19.82 7.20
C GLU A 426 -16.33 -20.98 6.90
N LEU A 427 -15.35 -21.04 7.81
CA LEU A 427 -14.71 -22.20 8.49
C LEU A 427 -13.67 -23.02 7.68
N ASP A 428 -12.56 -23.53 8.24
CA ASP A 428 -12.36 -24.03 9.60
C ASP A 428 -10.86 -24.17 9.96
N GLN A 429 -10.55 -24.17 11.27
CA GLN A 429 -9.27 -24.61 11.88
C GLN A 429 -9.29 -26.17 12.07
N PRO A 430 -8.47 -26.88 12.91
CA PRO A 430 -7.29 -26.53 13.72
C PRO A 430 -6.14 -27.60 13.78
N SER A 431 -5.12 -27.27 14.60
CA SER A 431 -4.37 -28.16 15.53
C SER A 431 -2.93 -28.55 15.18
N ALA A 432 -1.96 -28.12 16.02
CA ALA A 432 -1.27 -28.97 17.02
C ALA A 432 0.08 -28.38 17.50
N VAL A 433 0.25 -28.36 18.82
CA VAL A 433 1.49 -28.05 19.61
C VAL A 433 2.53 -29.18 19.48
N PRO A 434 3.84 -29.00 19.79
CA PRO A 434 4.42 -28.96 21.16
C PRO A 434 5.64 -27.99 21.26
N ALA A 435 6.44 -27.84 22.32
CA ALA A 435 6.32 -27.80 23.78
C ALA A 435 7.74 -27.47 24.34
N VAL A 436 7.80 -26.66 25.41
CA VAL A 436 8.82 -26.59 26.51
C VAL A 436 10.25 -26.06 26.27
N GLN A 437 10.64 -25.02 27.05
CA GLN A 437 11.75 -24.91 28.04
C GLN A 437 11.87 -23.41 28.45
N ALA A 438 11.56 -22.90 29.65
CA ALA A 438 11.98 -23.16 31.04
C ALA A 438 13.42 -22.72 31.40
N VAL A 439 13.58 -21.48 31.94
CA VAL A 439 14.57 -21.01 32.95
C VAL A 439 13.98 -19.69 33.52
N GLU A 440 13.46 -19.58 34.74
CA GLU A 440 14.02 -19.64 36.11
C GLU A 440 14.66 -18.32 36.63
N ALA A 441 13.94 -17.74 37.61
CA ALA A 441 14.33 -16.93 38.78
C ALA A 441 15.05 -15.57 38.64
N VAL A 442 14.41 -14.49 39.15
CA VAL A 442 14.82 -13.77 40.39
C VAL A 442 13.59 -13.11 41.06
N LYS A 443 13.43 -13.33 42.37
CA LYS A 443 12.51 -12.70 43.36
C LYS A 443 13.38 -11.92 44.38
N PRO A 444 12.85 -11.19 45.39
CA PRO A 444 11.81 -10.14 45.42
C PRO A 444 12.22 -8.94 46.33
N LYS A 445 11.38 -7.90 46.45
CA LYS A 445 11.28 -7.13 47.72
C LYS A 445 9.84 -6.67 47.99
N ALA A 446 9.46 -6.81 49.24
CA ALA A 446 8.11 -6.86 49.79
C ALA A 446 7.59 -5.50 50.29
N THR A 447 6.26 -5.39 50.40
CA THR A 447 5.46 -4.92 51.56
C THR A 447 3.99 -5.25 51.27
N ALA A 448 3.36 -6.22 51.96
CA ALA A 448 2.47 -6.06 53.13
C ALA A 448 1.24 -5.17 52.80
N THR A 449 -0.03 -5.52 53.02
CA THR A 449 -0.66 -6.32 54.10
C THR A 449 -2.15 -6.49 53.75
N SER A 450 -2.76 -7.67 53.96
CA SER A 450 -4.04 -7.82 54.69
C SER A 450 -4.57 -9.26 54.59
N ALA A 451 -4.65 -9.90 55.75
CA ALA A 451 -5.39 -11.13 56.10
C ALA A 451 -6.91 -10.95 55.85
N ARG A 452 -7.84 -11.92 55.75
CA ARG A 452 -8.05 -13.36 56.11
C ARG A 452 -9.49 -13.69 55.59
N PRO A 453 -10.15 -14.84 55.86
CA PRO A 453 -9.75 -16.25 55.83
C PRO A 453 -10.65 -17.08 54.85
N ALA A 454 -10.32 -18.37 54.73
CA ALA A 454 -11.07 -19.40 54.00
C ALA A 454 -12.46 -19.69 54.59
N ASP A 455 -13.40 -20.16 53.75
CA ASP A 455 -14.22 -21.31 54.13
C ASP A 455 -14.88 -22.07 52.97
N LEU A 456 -14.98 -23.37 53.24
CA LEU A 456 -15.48 -24.51 52.48
C LEU A 456 -16.87 -24.32 51.84
N LEU A 457 -16.95 -24.40 50.50
CA LEU A 457 -18.21 -24.65 49.79
C LEU A 457 -18.49 -26.16 49.75
N LYS A 458 -19.38 -26.61 50.64
CA LYS A 458 -20.08 -27.89 50.54
C LYS A 458 -21.07 -27.81 49.38
N MET A 459 -20.93 -28.68 48.39
CA MET A 459 -21.95 -28.92 47.38
C MET A 459 -23.20 -29.51 48.06
N VAL A 460 -24.34 -28.84 47.88
CA VAL A 460 -25.66 -29.39 48.21
C VAL A 460 -26.27 -29.82 46.89
N GLU A 461 -26.29 -31.13 46.65
CA GLU A 461 -27.08 -31.74 45.56
C GLU A 461 -28.57 -31.62 45.88
N LEU A 462 -29.35 -31.11 44.93
CA LEU A 462 -30.80 -31.14 44.95
C LEU A 462 -31.32 -32.48 44.39
N PRO A 463 -32.41 -33.04 44.94
CA PRO A 463 -32.98 -34.29 44.46
C PRO A 463 -33.62 -34.14 43.07
N LYS A 464 -33.31 -35.08 42.18
CA LYS A 464 -34.00 -35.28 40.90
C LYS A 464 -35.46 -35.69 41.17
N ILE A 465 -36.39 -34.92 40.64
CA ILE A 465 -37.79 -35.34 40.51
C ILE A 465 -37.84 -36.33 39.34
N ILE A 466 -38.30 -37.54 39.64
CA ILE A 466 -38.55 -38.62 38.67
C ILE A 466 -39.98 -38.41 38.17
N ASP A 467 -40.15 -38.34 36.84
CA ASP A 467 -41.44 -38.54 36.16
C ASP A 467 -41.77 -40.04 36.05
#